data_AF-A0AAD3W1A3-F1
#
_entry.id   AF-A0AAD3W1A3-F1
#
_cell.length_a   1.000
_cell.length_b   1.000
_cell.length_c   1.000
_cell.angle_alpha   90.00
_cell.angle_beta   90.00
_cell.angle_gamma   90.00
#
_symmetry.space_group_name_H-M   'P 1'
#
loop_
_entity.id
_entity.type
_entity.pdbx_description
1 polymer ?
#
loop_
_entity_poly.entity_id
_entity_poly.type
_entity_poly.pdbx_seq_one_letter_code
_entity_poly.pdbx_strand_id
1 'polypeptide(L)'
;MPALRQTPATAFTFYAYSVPVAFYAYRLRNEGQRALGNYAPVQDFSKDIYDRCREWENLPGVYCASVAPGYAYADVPDIGMSVFVVTNNDMTLAEKVAQDLSGLAWSLRESFTEPLPDAEEATQLAMKHVAESNSPVVIADGADRIGDSTYMLKELLAQKAKNWVIPCITDPKAARWLEDNSKVGDKVELIIGGWYDEFSGTPVEVNGTVEYLGRPTYTLVGPMGKGARVREGFVARINLGDNRHVVVAERMLL
;
A
#
# COMPACT_ATOMS: atom_id res chain seq x y z
N MET A 1 8.71 -16.93 -24.68
CA MET A 1 10.15 -16.57 -24.63
C MET A 1 10.91 -17.70 -23.95
N PRO A 2 12.19 -17.96 -24.27
CA PRO A 2 12.81 -19.27 -24.03
C PRO A 2 13.15 -19.49 -22.55
N ALA A 3 13.04 -20.74 -22.10
CA ALA A 3 13.38 -21.19 -20.76
C ALA A 3 14.79 -20.73 -20.33
N LEU A 4 14.89 -20.12 -19.14
CA LEU A 4 16.18 -19.79 -18.53
C LEU A 4 16.94 -21.10 -18.21
N ARG A 5 18.19 -21.16 -18.68
CA ARG A 5 19.05 -22.37 -18.73
C ARG A 5 19.17 -23.11 -17.39
N GLN A 6 19.06 -24.44 -17.47
CA GLN A 6 19.50 -25.39 -16.46
C GLN A 6 21.02 -25.27 -16.22
N THR A 7 21.43 -25.18 -14.96
CA THR A 7 22.82 -25.39 -14.53
C THR A 7 22.90 -26.72 -13.77
N PRO A 8 23.85 -27.62 -14.07
CA PRO A 8 23.94 -28.90 -13.38
C PRO A 8 24.80 -28.81 -12.12
N ALA A 9 24.40 -29.63 -11.14
CA ALA A 9 25.13 -30.08 -9.94
C ALA A 9 24.97 -29.29 -8.63
N THR A 10 23.75 -29.21 -8.08
CA THR A 10 23.42 -29.69 -6.72
C THR A 10 21.89 -29.85 -6.59
N ALA A 11 21.39 -31.09 -6.62
CA ALA A 11 20.07 -31.63 -6.20
C ALA A 11 18.76 -30.80 -6.20
N PHE A 12 18.68 -29.66 -6.91
CA PHE A 12 17.48 -28.84 -6.98
C PHE A 12 17.23 -28.44 -8.43
N THR A 13 16.10 -28.89 -8.95
CA THR A 13 15.56 -28.43 -10.22
C THR A 13 14.77 -27.15 -9.94
N PHE A 14 15.14 -26.05 -10.60
CA PHE A 14 14.42 -24.78 -10.56
C PHE A 14 13.64 -24.60 -11.86
N TYR A 15 12.34 -24.36 -11.73
CA TYR A 15 11.49 -23.91 -12.83
C TYR A 15 10.86 -22.58 -12.42
N ALA A 16 11.04 -21.55 -13.24
CA ALA A 16 10.43 -20.24 -13.08
C ALA A 16 9.58 -19.96 -14.32
N TYR A 17 8.31 -19.66 -14.11
CA TYR A 17 7.39 -19.22 -15.15
C TYR A 17 6.82 -17.85 -14.77
N SER A 18 7.05 -16.86 -15.62
CA SER A 18 6.46 -15.53 -15.47
C SER A 18 5.09 -15.52 -16.15
N VAL A 19 4.04 -15.28 -15.36
CA VAL A 19 2.71 -14.98 -15.86
C VAL A 19 2.59 -13.46 -15.93
N PRO A 20 2.35 -12.86 -17.11
CA PRO A 20 2.13 -11.42 -17.21
C PRO A 20 0.82 -11.07 -16.52
N VAL A 21 0.91 -10.58 -15.28
CA VAL A 21 -0.20 -10.09 -14.47
C VAL A 21 0.28 -8.80 -13.80
N ALA A 22 -0.32 -7.67 -14.15
CA ALA A 22 -0.08 -6.43 -13.41
C ALA A 22 -0.87 -6.49 -12.10
N PHE A 23 -0.18 -6.47 -10.95
CA PHE A 23 -0.81 -6.54 -9.62
C PHE A 23 -1.02 -5.18 -8.98
N TYR A 24 -2.27 -4.78 -8.80
CA TYR A 24 -2.62 -3.84 -7.74
C TYR A 24 -3.20 -4.65 -6.58
N ALA A 25 -2.43 -4.83 -5.49
CA ALA A 25 -2.91 -5.51 -4.29
C ALA A 25 -2.85 -4.56 -3.10
N TYR A 26 -4.02 -4.16 -2.59
CA TYR A 26 -4.18 -3.66 -1.23
C TYR A 26 -5.54 -4.03 -0.65
N ARG A 27 -5.54 -4.88 0.38
CA ARG A 27 -6.51 -4.83 1.47
C ARG A 27 -5.84 -5.26 2.76
N LEU A 28 -5.55 -4.29 3.62
CA LEU A 28 -5.05 -4.55 4.98
C LEU A 28 -6.16 -5.21 5.79
N ARG A 29 -5.97 -6.48 6.19
CA ARG A 29 -6.74 -7.06 7.29
C ARG A 29 -5.87 -7.00 8.55
N ASN A 30 -6.11 -5.99 9.38
CA ASN A 30 -5.64 -6.00 10.75
C ASN A 30 -6.63 -6.84 11.57
N GLU A 31 -6.20 -7.99 12.05
CA GLU A 31 -6.94 -8.78 13.03
C GLU A 31 -7.11 -7.93 14.30
N GLY A 32 -8.30 -7.36 14.48
CA GLY A 32 -8.63 -6.53 15.65
C GLY A 32 -9.80 -5.56 15.53
N GLN A 33 -10.34 -5.30 14.33
CA GLN A 33 -11.55 -4.48 14.18
C GLN A 33 -12.63 -5.25 13.40
N ARG A 34 -13.81 -5.41 14.04
CA ARG A 34 -15.02 -5.88 13.35
C ARG A 34 -15.34 -4.88 12.26
N ALA A 35 -15.06 -5.24 11.01
CA ALA A 35 -15.59 -4.55 9.85
C ALA A 35 -17.12 -4.67 9.90
N LEU A 36 -17.77 -3.58 10.32
CA LEU A 36 -19.21 -3.39 10.24
C LEU A 36 -19.51 -2.84 8.86
N GLY A 37 -20.22 -3.63 8.05
CA GLY A 37 -20.67 -3.25 6.71
C GLY A 37 -20.83 -4.49 5.84
N ASN A 38 -22.06 -4.75 5.40
CA ASN A 38 -22.48 -5.91 4.61
C ASN A 38 -21.82 -5.96 3.21
N TYR A 39 -20.52 -6.21 3.14
CA TYR A 39 -19.89 -6.76 1.96
C TYR A 39 -19.77 -8.27 2.17
N ALA A 40 -20.22 -9.06 1.18
CA ALA A 40 -20.09 -10.52 1.15
C ALA A 40 -18.67 -10.97 1.56
N PRO A 41 -18.46 -12.20 2.06
CA PRO A 41 -17.10 -12.66 2.37
C PRO A 41 -16.25 -12.56 1.11
N VAL A 42 -15.42 -11.53 1.03
CA VAL A 42 -14.57 -11.29 -0.13
C VAL A 42 -13.51 -12.37 -0.10
N GLN A 43 -13.53 -13.22 -1.11
CA GLN A 43 -12.58 -14.30 -1.31
C GLN A 43 -11.17 -13.72 -1.41
N ASP A 44 -10.23 -14.24 -0.65
CA ASP A 44 -8.84 -13.78 -0.69
C ASP A 44 -8.11 -14.56 -1.79
N PHE A 45 -8.12 -14.00 -3.01
CA PHE A 45 -7.56 -14.66 -4.19
C PHE A 45 -6.06 -14.97 -4.05
N SER A 46 -5.34 -14.16 -3.26
CA SER A 46 -3.93 -14.46 -2.94
C SER A 46 -3.85 -15.65 -2.01
N LYS A 47 -4.70 -15.71 -0.99
CA LYS A 47 -4.79 -16.86 -0.08
C LYS A 47 -5.06 -18.15 -0.83
N ASP A 48 -5.97 -18.17 -1.80
CA ASP A 48 -6.27 -19.39 -2.57
C ASP A 48 -5.03 -19.94 -3.31
N ILE A 49 -4.20 -19.05 -3.88
CA ILE A 49 -2.94 -19.44 -4.53
C ILE A 49 -1.93 -19.99 -3.51
N TYR A 50 -1.78 -19.34 -2.35
CA TYR A 50 -0.86 -19.80 -1.30
C TYR A 50 -1.35 -21.06 -0.58
N ASP A 51 -2.65 -21.26 -0.42
CA ASP A 51 -3.23 -22.51 0.07
C ASP A 51 -2.92 -23.63 -0.91
N ARG A 52 -3.07 -23.39 -2.23
CA ARG A 52 -2.71 -24.36 -3.26
C ARG A 52 -1.21 -24.71 -3.25
N CYS A 53 -0.34 -23.74 -2.97
CA CYS A 53 1.08 -23.99 -2.74
C CYS A 53 1.29 -24.95 -1.56
N ARG A 54 0.64 -24.70 -0.41
CA ARG A 54 0.73 -25.57 0.78
C ARG A 54 0.18 -26.97 0.52
N GLU A 55 -0.85 -27.12 -0.29
CA GLU A 55 -1.37 -28.43 -0.71
C GLU A 55 -0.29 -29.23 -1.45
N TRP A 56 0.45 -28.60 -2.37
CA TRP A 56 1.55 -29.24 -3.09
C TRP A 56 2.72 -29.60 -2.16
N GLU A 57 3.08 -28.72 -1.23
CA GLU A 57 4.16 -28.97 -0.25
C GLU A 57 3.87 -30.14 0.70
N ASN A 58 2.60 -30.50 0.89
CA ASN A 58 2.22 -31.68 1.68
C ASN A 58 2.39 -33.01 0.91
N LEU A 59 2.68 -32.97 -0.40
CA LEU A 59 2.88 -34.17 -1.19
C LEU A 59 4.35 -34.63 -1.18
N PRO A 60 4.62 -35.95 -1.11
CA PRO A 60 5.98 -36.48 -1.16
C PRO A 60 6.73 -36.01 -2.41
N GLY A 61 7.96 -35.53 -2.22
CA GLY A 61 8.86 -35.14 -3.31
C GLY A 61 8.78 -33.65 -3.71
N VAL A 62 7.84 -32.87 -3.18
CA VAL A 62 7.80 -31.41 -3.30
C VAL A 62 8.40 -30.78 -2.03
N TYR A 63 9.48 -30.03 -2.17
CA TYR A 63 10.14 -29.37 -1.04
C TYR A 63 9.70 -27.92 -0.85
N CYS A 64 9.33 -27.25 -1.93
CA CYS A 64 8.86 -25.87 -1.90
C CYS A 64 7.96 -25.63 -3.11
N ALA A 65 6.84 -24.98 -2.88
CA ALA A 65 6.02 -24.38 -3.92
C ALA A 65 5.64 -22.98 -3.44
N SER A 66 5.98 -21.95 -4.22
CA SER A 66 5.72 -20.58 -3.83
C SER A 66 5.51 -19.69 -5.03
N VAL A 67 4.92 -18.53 -4.78
CA VAL A 67 4.63 -17.52 -5.79
C VAL A 67 5.18 -16.17 -5.35
N ALA A 68 5.80 -15.42 -6.27
CA ALA A 68 6.07 -14.00 -6.09
C ALA A 68 5.07 -13.23 -6.96
N PRO A 69 4.22 -12.34 -6.40
CA PRO A 69 3.26 -11.59 -7.19
C PRO A 69 3.93 -10.55 -8.10
N GLY A 70 5.18 -10.17 -7.84
CA GLY A 70 5.83 -9.08 -8.58
C GLY A 70 5.39 -7.69 -8.08
N TYR A 71 5.99 -6.65 -8.64
CA TYR A 71 5.77 -5.26 -8.24
C TYR A 71 5.22 -4.47 -9.43
N ALA A 72 3.92 -4.17 -9.44
CA ALA A 72 3.25 -3.58 -10.61
C ALA A 72 3.82 -2.27 -11.13
N TYR A 73 4.59 -1.54 -10.32
CA TYR A 73 5.22 -0.29 -10.74
C TYR A 73 6.65 -0.47 -11.26
N ALA A 74 7.12 -1.72 -11.43
CA ALA A 74 8.41 -1.98 -12.03
C ALA A 74 8.31 -1.99 -13.56
N ASP A 75 9.07 -1.11 -14.21
CA ASP A 75 9.24 -1.09 -15.66
C ASP A 75 10.36 -2.08 -16.07
N VAL A 76 10.03 -3.37 -16.03
CA VAL A 76 10.95 -4.45 -16.41
C VAL A 76 10.26 -5.45 -17.35
N PRO A 77 11.00 -6.09 -18.28
CA PRO A 77 10.41 -7.02 -19.25
C PRO A 77 9.70 -8.22 -18.60
N ASP A 78 10.20 -8.66 -17.45
CA ASP A 78 9.71 -9.85 -16.74
C ASP A 78 8.64 -9.52 -15.68
N ILE A 79 7.94 -8.39 -15.81
CA ILE A 79 6.88 -7.98 -14.88
C ILE A 79 5.74 -9.01 -14.83
N GLY A 80 5.41 -9.46 -13.62
CA GLY A 80 4.28 -10.34 -13.40
C GLY A 80 4.45 -11.29 -12.21
N MET A 81 3.52 -12.24 -12.11
CA MET A 81 3.58 -13.29 -11.10
C MET A 81 4.59 -14.34 -11.52
N SER A 82 5.51 -14.71 -10.63
CA SER A 82 6.47 -15.79 -10.84
C SER A 82 6.15 -16.97 -9.93
N VAL A 83 6.12 -18.17 -10.50
CA VAL A 83 5.96 -19.43 -9.74
C VAL A 83 7.32 -20.11 -9.56
N PHE A 84 7.60 -20.57 -8.35
CA PHE A 84 8.83 -21.29 -7.99
C PHE A 84 8.47 -22.65 -7.40
N VAL A 85 9.07 -23.72 -7.94
CA VAL A 85 8.87 -25.08 -7.44
C VAL A 85 10.22 -25.76 -7.28
N VAL A 86 10.38 -26.46 -6.15
CA VAL A 86 11.56 -27.27 -5.84
C VAL A 86 11.10 -28.69 -5.52
N THR A 87 11.64 -29.68 -6.24
CA THR A 87 11.37 -31.10 -6.04
C THR A 87 12.65 -31.91 -5.82
N ASN A 88 12.52 -33.15 -5.34
CA ASN A 88 13.64 -34.08 -5.19
C ASN A 88 14.05 -34.70 -6.53
N ASN A 89 14.77 -33.93 -7.36
CA ASN A 89 15.27 -34.38 -8.66
C ASN A 89 14.17 -34.94 -9.59
N ASP A 90 12.95 -34.42 -9.48
CA ASP A 90 11.79 -34.81 -10.30
C ASP A 90 11.28 -33.61 -11.09
N MET A 91 11.80 -33.45 -12.32
CA MET A 91 11.43 -32.36 -13.23
C MET A 91 9.95 -32.44 -13.64
N THR A 92 9.42 -33.63 -13.86
CA THR A 92 8.03 -33.81 -14.30
C THR A 92 7.06 -33.39 -13.20
N LEU A 93 7.36 -33.73 -11.94
CA LEU A 93 6.60 -33.24 -10.80
C LEU A 93 6.71 -31.72 -10.66
N ALA A 94 7.92 -31.16 -10.79
CA ALA A 94 8.12 -29.71 -10.70
C ALA A 94 7.30 -28.94 -11.75
N GLU A 95 7.33 -29.40 -13.01
CA GLU A 95 6.55 -28.81 -14.10
C GLU A 95 5.04 -28.94 -13.86
N LYS A 96 4.59 -30.09 -13.36
CA LYS A 96 3.17 -30.31 -13.02
C LYS A 96 2.67 -29.31 -11.98
N VAL A 97 3.43 -29.11 -10.90
CA VAL A 97 3.09 -28.14 -9.84
C VAL A 97 3.10 -26.72 -10.39
N ALA A 98 4.11 -26.36 -11.18
CA ALA A 98 4.22 -25.02 -11.76
C ALA A 98 3.05 -24.72 -12.72
N GLN A 99 2.65 -25.68 -13.55
CA GLN A 99 1.50 -25.53 -14.46
C GLN A 99 0.18 -25.38 -13.70
N ASP A 100 -0.03 -26.15 -12.64
CA ASP A 100 -1.22 -26.05 -11.80
C ASP A 100 -1.34 -24.68 -11.11
N LEU A 101 -0.26 -24.22 -10.47
CA LEU A 101 -0.23 -22.92 -9.80
C LEU A 101 -0.36 -21.75 -10.78
N SER A 102 0.34 -21.81 -11.91
CA SER A 102 0.26 -20.76 -12.94
C SER A 102 -1.12 -20.72 -13.60
N GLY A 103 -1.75 -21.87 -13.83
CA GLY A 103 -3.11 -21.98 -14.34
C GLY A 103 -4.14 -21.41 -13.36
N LEU A 104 -4.00 -21.72 -12.06
CA LEU A 104 -4.85 -21.13 -11.02
C LEU A 104 -4.70 -19.60 -10.97
N ALA A 105 -3.46 -19.10 -10.89
CA ALA A 105 -3.18 -17.67 -10.91
C ALA A 105 -3.78 -16.96 -12.14
N TRP A 106 -3.63 -17.56 -13.33
CA TRP A 106 -4.20 -17.03 -14.56
C TRP A 106 -5.73 -17.01 -14.52
N SER A 107 -6.36 -18.02 -13.94
CA SER A 107 -7.83 -18.09 -13.81
C SER A 107 -8.39 -17.00 -12.88
N LEU A 108 -7.60 -16.56 -11.90
CA LEU A 108 -7.97 -15.55 -10.90
C LEU A 108 -7.58 -14.12 -11.29
N ARG A 109 -6.90 -13.91 -12.42
CA ARG A 109 -6.28 -12.62 -12.78
C ARG A 109 -7.25 -11.42 -12.77
N GLU A 110 -8.49 -11.61 -13.23
CA GLU A 110 -9.51 -10.54 -13.29
C GLU A 110 -10.03 -10.17 -11.89
N SER A 111 -9.89 -11.07 -10.92
CA SER A 111 -10.29 -10.82 -9.53
C SER A 111 -9.30 -9.91 -8.80
N PHE A 112 -8.09 -9.70 -9.34
CA PHE A 112 -7.11 -8.76 -8.79
C PHE A 112 -7.35 -7.31 -9.24
N THR A 113 -8.33 -7.06 -10.12
CA THR A 113 -8.57 -5.75 -10.73
C THR A 113 -9.89 -5.12 -10.31
N GLU A 114 -10.42 -5.45 -9.13
CA GLU A 114 -11.64 -4.81 -8.63
C GLU A 114 -11.45 -3.29 -8.50
N PRO A 115 -12.36 -2.47 -9.07
CA PRO A 115 -12.26 -1.02 -8.99
C PRO A 115 -12.43 -0.56 -7.54
N LEU A 116 -11.50 0.28 -7.09
CA LEU A 116 -11.61 1.00 -5.83
C LEU A 116 -12.31 2.35 -6.07
N PRO A 117 -13.01 2.89 -5.07
CA PRO A 117 -13.52 4.24 -5.15
C PRO A 117 -12.37 5.22 -5.36
N ASP A 118 -12.58 6.23 -6.21
CA ASP A 118 -11.64 7.33 -6.36
C ASP A 118 -11.66 8.25 -5.12
N ALA A 119 -10.84 9.31 -5.12
CA ALA A 119 -10.73 10.21 -3.97
C ALA A 119 -12.05 10.94 -3.65
N GLU A 120 -12.85 11.26 -4.67
CA GLU A 120 -14.13 11.95 -4.50
C GLU A 120 -15.13 11.00 -3.83
N GLU A 121 -15.30 9.80 -4.40
CA GLU A 121 -16.19 8.76 -3.90
C GLU A 121 -15.77 8.28 -2.51
N ALA A 122 -14.47 8.06 -2.27
CA ALA A 122 -13.95 7.65 -0.97
C ALA A 122 -14.23 8.69 0.12
N THR A 123 -14.11 9.98 -0.22
CA THR A 123 -14.46 11.08 0.70
C THR A 123 -15.95 11.07 1.04
N GLN A 124 -16.83 10.92 0.04
CA GLN A 124 -18.27 10.83 0.25
C GLN A 124 -18.66 9.62 1.12
N LEU A 125 -18.07 8.45 0.85
CA LEU A 125 -18.29 7.23 1.63
C LEU A 125 -17.83 7.40 3.08
N ALA A 126 -16.66 7.99 3.30
CA ALA A 126 -16.15 8.25 4.64
C ALA A 126 -17.06 9.21 5.42
N MET A 127 -17.50 10.31 4.79
CA MET A 127 -18.44 11.25 5.40
C MET A 127 -19.77 10.58 5.76
N LYS A 128 -20.28 9.71 4.89
CA LYS A 128 -21.49 8.91 5.16
C LYS A 128 -21.30 8.01 6.37
N HIS A 129 -20.21 7.25 6.43
CA HIS A 129 -19.92 6.36 7.57
C HIS A 129 -19.80 7.14 8.89
N VAL A 130 -19.14 8.31 8.87
CA VAL A 130 -19.05 9.18 10.05
C VAL A 130 -20.43 9.67 10.49
N ALA A 131 -21.29 10.08 9.55
CA ALA A 131 -22.67 10.51 9.87
C ALA A 131 -23.51 9.38 10.47
N GLU A 132 -23.26 8.13 10.07
CA GLU A 132 -23.88 6.92 10.62
C GLU A 132 -23.22 6.43 11.92
N SER A 133 -22.32 7.21 12.53
CA SER A 133 -21.55 6.86 13.74
C SER A 133 -20.63 5.63 13.59
N ASN A 134 -20.28 5.27 12.35
CA ASN A 134 -19.30 4.22 12.03
C ASN A 134 -17.89 4.82 11.96
N SER A 135 -17.37 5.28 13.10
CA SER A 135 -16.07 5.95 13.22
C SER A 135 -15.12 5.24 14.21
N PRO A 136 -13.78 5.31 14.06
CA PRO A 136 -13.05 6.04 13.01
C PRO A 136 -13.12 5.35 11.64
N VAL A 137 -13.10 6.14 10.58
CA VAL A 137 -12.91 5.66 9.20
C VAL A 137 -11.44 5.84 8.84
N VAL A 138 -10.82 4.79 8.31
CA VAL A 138 -9.44 4.84 7.80
C VAL A 138 -9.49 4.62 6.29
N ILE A 139 -9.01 5.62 5.55
CA ILE A 139 -8.80 5.52 4.10
C ILE A 139 -7.33 5.20 3.90
N ALA A 140 -7.05 4.06 3.27
CA ALA A 140 -5.71 3.70 2.84
C ALA A 140 -5.55 4.13 1.38
N ASP A 141 -4.79 5.19 1.13
CA ASP A 141 -4.44 5.61 -0.23
C ASP A 141 -3.40 4.64 -0.79
N GLY A 142 -3.85 3.73 -1.65
CA GLY A 142 -2.99 2.72 -2.27
C GLY A 142 -2.12 3.26 -3.41
N ALA A 143 -2.48 4.42 -3.96
CA ALA A 143 -1.75 5.06 -5.04
C ALA A 143 -0.56 5.86 -4.51
N ASP A 144 -0.68 6.42 -3.30
CA ASP A 144 0.37 7.23 -2.69
C ASP A 144 1.18 6.48 -1.62
N ARG A 145 2.37 6.01 -2.04
CA ARG A 145 3.33 5.37 -1.12
C ARG A 145 4.43 6.31 -0.66
N ILE A 146 4.67 7.39 -1.39
CA ILE A 146 5.72 8.37 -1.10
C ILE A 146 5.23 9.47 -0.15
N GLY A 147 3.91 9.61 -0.07
CA GLY A 147 3.20 10.48 0.86
C GLY A 147 3.03 11.90 0.36
N ASP A 148 3.23 12.24 -0.91
CA ASP A 148 3.09 13.62 -1.42
C ASP A 148 1.78 13.88 -2.19
N SER A 149 0.91 12.86 -2.31
CA SER A 149 -0.35 12.95 -3.06
C SER A 149 -1.32 13.94 -2.46
N THR A 150 -1.95 14.73 -3.32
CA THR A 150 -2.91 15.76 -2.89
C THR A 150 -4.36 15.44 -3.19
N TYR A 151 -4.68 14.33 -3.87
CA TYR A 151 -6.06 14.02 -4.29
C TYR A 151 -7.02 13.96 -3.10
N MET A 152 -6.65 13.24 -2.04
CA MET A 152 -7.48 13.15 -0.82
C MET A 152 -7.59 14.50 -0.10
N LEU A 153 -6.49 15.25 0.03
CA LEU A 153 -6.53 16.58 0.65
C LEU A 153 -7.48 17.52 -0.11
N LYS A 154 -7.39 17.53 -1.44
CA LYS A 154 -8.22 18.37 -2.30
C LYS A 154 -9.69 18.04 -2.14
N GLU A 155 -10.07 16.76 -2.15
CA GLU A 155 -11.45 16.33 -2.00
C GLU A 155 -12.03 16.61 -0.60
N LEU A 156 -11.25 16.34 0.46
CA LEU A 156 -11.65 16.66 1.83
C LEU A 156 -11.92 18.16 2.02
N LEU A 157 -11.14 19.03 1.39
CA LEU A 157 -11.34 20.48 1.42
C LEU A 157 -12.53 20.91 0.55
N ALA A 158 -12.60 20.43 -0.69
CA ALA A 158 -13.65 20.78 -1.65
C ALA A 158 -15.04 20.40 -1.14
N GLN A 159 -15.17 19.20 -0.55
CA GLN A 159 -16.42 18.69 0.02
C GLN A 159 -16.68 19.18 1.44
N LYS A 160 -15.80 20.04 1.99
CA LYS A 160 -15.91 20.62 3.34
C LYS A 160 -16.04 19.57 4.45
N ALA A 161 -15.36 18.43 4.27
CA ALA A 161 -15.28 17.39 5.29
C ALA A 161 -14.65 17.94 6.57
N LYS A 162 -15.08 17.43 7.72
CA LYS A 162 -14.65 17.84 9.06
C LYS A 162 -14.13 16.65 9.86
N ASN A 163 -13.44 16.90 10.97
CA ASN A 163 -12.96 15.85 11.89
C ASN A 163 -12.05 14.81 11.20
N TRP A 164 -11.05 15.25 10.45
CA TRP A 164 -10.12 14.36 9.75
C TRP A 164 -8.67 14.74 10.00
N VAL A 165 -7.78 13.79 9.76
CA VAL A 165 -6.34 13.98 9.77
C VAL A 165 -5.73 13.31 8.55
N ILE A 166 -4.87 14.04 7.83
CA ILE A 166 -3.91 13.45 6.90
C ILE A 166 -2.57 13.34 7.65
N PRO A 167 -2.10 12.11 7.94
CA PRO A 167 -0.96 11.89 8.82
C PRO A 167 0.38 12.22 8.20
N CYS A 168 0.45 12.40 6.88
CA CYS A 168 1.65 12.80 6.17
C CYS A 168 1.29 13.40 4.80
N ILE A 169 1.84 14.59 4.52
CA ILE A 169 2.10 15.12 3.19
C ILE A 169 3.59 15.44 3.14
N THR A 170 4.34 14.69 2.35
CA THR A 170 5.78 14.86 2.18
C THR A 170 6.04 16.07 1.31
N ASP A 171 6.56 17.13 1.91
CA ASP A 171 6.99 18.34 1.19
C ASP A 171 8.23 18.92 1.87
N PRO A 172 9.43 18.56 1.41
CA PRO A 172 10.69 19.03 2.00
C PRO A 172 10.84 20.55 1.96
N LYS A 173 10.26 21.23 0.96
CA LYS A 173 10.36 22.69 0.82
C LYS A 173 9.46 23.38 1.83
N ALA A 174 8.19 22.95 1.94
CA ALA A 174 7.27 23.47 2.93
C ALA A 174 7.70 23.15 4.36
N ALA A 175 8.18 21.92 4.60
CA ALA A 175 8.73 21.50 5.89
C ALA A 175 9.90 22.39 6.33
N ARG A 176 10.87 22.63 5.43
CA ARG A 176 12.01 23.49 5.74
C ARG A 176 11.60 24.95 5.96
N TRP A 177 10.69 25.48 5.16
CA TRP A 177 10.17 26.84 5.36
C TRP A 177 9.50 26.97 6.74
N LEU A 178 8.69 25.99 7.14
CA LEU A 178 8.04 25.95 8.46
C LEU A 178 9.08 25.88 9.59
N GLU A 179 10.13 25.06 9.44
CA GLU A 179 11.20 24.97 10.43
C GLU A 179 11.94 26.30 10.61
N ASP A 180 12.25 26.98 9.51
CA ASP A 180 13.07 28.19 9.53
C ASP A 180 12.26 29.45 9.93
N ASN A 181 10.94 29.48 9.70
CA ASN A 181 10.15 30.72 9.74
C ASN A 181 8.92 30.69 10.65
N SER A 182 8.54 29.57 11.25
CA SER A 182 7.31 29.45 12.04
C SER A 182 7.56 28.93 13.46
N LYS A 183 6.63 29.23 14.36
CA LYS A 183 6.53 28.61 15.71
C LYS A 183 5.11 28.12 15.97
N VAL A 184 4.98 27.24 16.96
CA VAL A 184 3.66 26.79 17.43
C VAL A 184 2.79 28.00 17.82
N GLY A 185 1.57 28.04 17.31
CA GLY A 185 0.60 29.13 17.46
C GLY A 185 0.59 30.13 16.30
N ASP A 186 1.58 30.11 15.40
CA ASP A 186 1.58 30.98 14.23
C ASP A 186 0.51 30.57 13.21
N LYS A 187 -0.06 31.56 12.54
CA LYS A 187 -0.91 31.35 11.35
C LYS A 187 -0.02 31.26 10.12
N VAL A 188 -0.28 30.25 9.28
CA VAL A 188 0.48 29.98 8.07
C VAL A 188 -0.46 29.80 6.88
N GLU A 189 0.02 30.27 5.73
CA GLU A 189 -0.55 30.08 4.40
C GLU A 189 0.52 29.41 3.56
N LEU A 190 0.24 28.21 3.07
CA LEU A 190 1.21 27.36 2.38
C LEU A 190 0.60 26.68 1.18
N ILE A 191 1.43 26.33 0.22
CA ILE A 191 1.10 25.42 -0.86
C ILE A 191 1.89 24.14 -0.61
N ILE A 192 1.22 22.99 -0.46
CA ILE A 192 1.85 21.73 -0.06
C ILE A 192 1.50 20.56 -1.00
N GLY A 193 2.43 19.61 -1.10
CA GLY A 193 2.26 18.35 -1.84
C GLY A 193 2.23 18.53 -3.36
N GLY A 194 2.08 17.42 -4.10
CA GLY A 194 1.91 17.43 -5.56
C GLY A 194 3.12 17.98 -6.31
N TRP A 195 4.33 17.76 -5.79
CA TRP A 195 5.56 18.37 -6.31
C TRP A 195 6.54 17.35 -6.88
N TYR A 196 6.44 16.07 -6.51
CA TYR A 196 7.42 15.06 -6.88
C TYR A 196 7.26 14.59 -8.32
N ASP A 197 6.06 14.15 -8.72
CA ASP A 197 5.75 13.69 -10.07
C ASP A 197 4.34 14.07 -10.55
N GLU A 198 4.01 13.70 -11.79
CA GLU A 198 2.70 13.99 -12.41
C GLU A 198 1.53 13.20 -11.79
N PHE A 199 1.81 12.11 -11.08
CA PHE A 199 0.83 11.26 -10.41
C PHE A 199 0.56 11.70 -8.97
N SER A 200 1.30 12.69 -8.47
CA SER A 200 1.17 13.25 -7.12
C SER A 200 -0.01 14.22 -6.98
N GLY A 201 -0.69 14.52 -8.10
CA GLY A 201 -1.73 15.53 -8.16
C GLY A 201 -1.18 16.96 -8.26
N THR A 202 -2.02 17.95 -7.97
CA THR A 202 -1.63 19.37 -8.01
C THR A 202 -1.39 19.91 -6.60
N PRO A 203 -0.40 20.79 -6.37
CA PRO A 203 -0.19 21.40 -5.06
C PRO A 203 -1.45 22.07 -4.50
N VAL A 204 -1.67 21.96 -3.19
CA VAL A 204 -2.89 22.44 -2.52
C VAL A 204 -2.56 23.56 -1.55
N GLU A 205 -3.30 24.66 -1.66
CA GLU A 205 -3.23 25.78 -0.72
C GLU A 205 -3.91 25.40 0.61
N VAL A 206 -3.20 25.60 1.71
CA VAL A 206 -3.68 25.38 3.07
C VAL A 206 -3.47 26.61 3.93
N ASN A 207 -4.49 26.93 4.71
CA ASN A 207 -4.52 28.07 5.62
C ASN A 207 -4.85 27.55 7.02
N GLY A 208 -3.96 27.78 7.99
CA GLY A 208 -4.12 27.16 9.30
C GLY A 208 -3.22 27.70 10.39
N THR A 209 -3.28 27.05 11.55
CA THR A 209 -2.43 27.35 12.71
C THR A 209 -1.47 26.21 12.95
N VAL A 210 -0.19 26.52 13.15
CA VAL A 210 0.83 25.52 13.49
C VAL A 210 0.60 25.05 14.92
N GLU A 211 0.42 23.75 15.12
CA GLU A 211 0.18 23.18 16.45
C GLU A 211 1.33 22.31 16.96
N TYR A 212 2.19 21.84 16.07
CA TYR A 212 3.37 21.07 16.42
C TYR A 212 4.45 21.31 15.37
N LEU A 213 5.70 21.47 15.83
CA LEU A 213 6.91 21.44 15.02
C LEU A 213 7.94 20.57 15.75
N GLY A 214 8.57 19.63 15.06
CA GLY A 214 9.64 18.85 15.68
C GLY A 214 9.98 17.56 14.96
N ARG A 215 10.82 16.74 15.60
CA ARG A 215 11.31 15.45 15.08
C ARG A 215 10.83 14.32 16.00
N PRO A 216 9.59 13.83 15.83
CA PRO A 216 9.02 12.87 16.75
C PRO A 216 9.76 11.53 16.66
N THR A 217 9.78 10.84 17.80
CA THR A 217 10.26 9.46 17.89
C THR A 217 9.17 8.64 18.55
N TYR A 218 8.73 7.57 17.89
CA TYR A 218 7.64 6.72 18.37
C TYR A 218 7.94 5.24 18.10
N THR A 219 7.13 4.37 18.70
CA THR A 219 7.26 2.91 18.55
C THR A 219 6.04 2.38 17.82
N LEU A 220 6.25 1.57 16.79
CA LEU A 220 5.15 0.95 16.05
C LEU A 220 4.44 -0.08 16.93
N VAL A 221 3.12 0.03 17.02
CA VAL A 221 2.27 -0.85 17.83
C VAL A 221 1.47 -1.85 17.01
N GLY A 222 1.35 -1.61 15.70
CA GLY A 222 0.68 -2.51 14.75
C GLY A 222 1.44 -3.83 14.58
N PRO A 223 0.81 -4.86 14.01
CA PRO A 223 1.47 -6.16 13.80
C PRO A 223 2.65 -6.05 12.83
N MET A 224 2.56 -5.17 11.83
CA MET A 224 3.68 -4.86 10.94
C MET A 224 4.69 -3.95 11.67
N GLY A 225 5.94 -4.40 11.75
CA GLY A 225 7.02 -3.63 12.36
C GLY A 225 6.90 -3.44 13.88
N LYS A 226 6.10 -4.27 14.57
CA LYS A 226 5.83 -4.13 16.01
C LYS A 226 7.12 -3.99 16.83
N GLY A 227 7.18 -2.95 17.67
CA GLY A 227 8.33 -2.67 18.53
C GLY A 227 9.48 -1.94 17.83
N ALA A 228 9.42 -1.75 16.50
CA ALA A 228 10.39 -0.92 15.81
C ALA A 228 10.25 0.54 16.26
N ARG A 229 11.40 1.17 16.50
CA ARG A 229 11.47 2.58 16.89
C ARG A 229 11.67 3.43 15.64
N VAL A 230 10.68 4.25 15.33
CA VAL A 230 10.71 5.19 14.21
C VAL A 230 11.25 6.53 14.71
N ARG A 231 12.14 7.13 13.92
CA ARG A 231 12.66 8.48 14.14
C ARG A 231 12.37 9.29 12.89
N GLU A 232 11.44 10.21 12.99
CA GLU A 232 11.07 11.04 11.85
C GLU A 232 12.08 12.16 11.61
N GLY A 233 12.09 12.64 10.37
CA GLY A 233 12.62 13.96 10.05
C GLY A 233 11.79 15.07 10.70
N PHE A 234 12.03 16.31 10.29
CA PHE A 234 11.18 17.41 10.73
C PHE A 234 9.75 17.20 10.22
N VAL A 235 8.77 17.39 11.11
CA VAL A 235 7.35 17.40 10.76
C VAL A 235 6.65 18.59 11.42
N ALA A 236 5.61 19.06 10.76
CA ALA A 236 4.76 20.14 11.22
C ALA A 236 3.29 19.72 11.17
N ARG A 237 2.55 19.85 12.28
CA ARG A 237 1.09 19.68 12.29
C ARG A 237 0.42 21.03 12.12
N ILE A 238 -0.44 21.14 11.12
CA ILE A 238 -1.20 22.36 10.83
C ILE A 238 -2.69 22.05 11.04
N ASN A 239 -3.35 22.84 11.89
CA ASN A 239 -4.79 22.81 12.09
C ASN A 239 -5.47 23.79 11.14
N LEU A 240 -6.34 23.26 10.27
CA LEU A 240 -7.08 24.01 9.25
C LEU A 240 -8.47 24.45 9.73
N GLY A 241 -8.76 24.35 11.04
CA GLY A 241 -10.08 24.57 11.62
C GLY A 241 -11.02 23.36 11.43
N ASP A 242 -12.17 23.36 12.11
CA ASP A 242 -13.16 22.25 12.05
C ASP A 242 -12.56 20.87 12.40
N ASN A 243 -11.54 20.84 13.27
CA ASN A 243 -10.80 19.64 13.66
C ASN A 243 -10.16 18.90 12.45
N ARG A 244 -9.72 19.67 11.45
CA ARG A 244 -9.02 19.20 10.25
C ARG A 244 -7.53 19.43 10.43
N HIS A 245 -6.74 18.37 10.26
CA HIS A 245 -5.30 18.43 10.48
C HIS A 245 -4.54 17.85 9.31
N VAL A 246 -3.47 18.52 8.89
CA VAL A 246 -2.49 17.99 7.95
C VAL A 246 -1.12 18.00 8.63
N VAL A 247 -0.37 16.91 8.45
CA VAL A 247 1.02 16.82 8.90
C VAL A 247 1.91 16.96 7.68
N VAL A 248 2.71 18.01 7.62
CA VAL A 248 3.73 18.21 6.57
C VAL A 248 5.03 17.58 7.06
N ALA A 249 5.65 16.72 6.24
CA ALA A 249 6.87 15.99 6.58
C ALA A 249 8.04 16.34 5.66
N GLU A 250 9.25 16.42 6.23
CA GLU A 250 10.50 16.67 5.50
C GLU A 250 10.91 15.50 4.59
N ARG A 251 10.59 14.27 4.97
CA ARG A 251 11.10 13.05 4.32
C ARG A 251 9.95 12.14 3.91
N MET A 252 10.14 11.49 2.77
CA MET A 252 9.30 10.35 2.37
C MET A 252 9.48 9.24 3.39
N LEU A 253 8.37 8.63 3.80
CA LEU A 253 8.36 7.42 4.62
C LEU A 253 8.75 6.24 3.71
N LEU A 254 10.05 5.98 3.56
CA LEU A 254 10.60 4.78 2.90
C LEU A 254 11.17 3.81 3.93
#